data_AF-A0A1W6SMZ7-F1
#
_entry.id   AF-A0A1W6SMZ7-F1
#
_cell.length_a   1.000
_cell.length_b   1.000
_cell.length_c   1.000
_cell.angle_alpha   90.00
_cell.angle_beta   90.00
_cell.angle_gamma   90.00
#
_symmetry.space_group_name_H-M   'P 1'
#
loop_
_entity.id
_entity.type
_entity.pdbx_description
1 polymer ?
#
loop_
_entity_poly.entity_id
_entity_poly.type
_entity_poly.pdbx_seq_one_letter_code
_entity_poly.pdbx_strand_id
1 'polypeptide(L)'
;MKYRHAAAQPLENPEVVINLWAYSGEDGTILRLAGKTYVMQGTDAEKLALLRRLAATDFLSASWHKVPANFTIQHTDFGEMKGAAHASMINEQHYHERLFGPLIEKLAQSIPEQARSVNGEYQKFRLELPEAPLCISTIVMEYEDGTLAPMVSA
;
A
#
# COMPACT_ATOMS: atom_id res chain seq x y z
N MET A 1 -22.40 -8.47 31.33
CA MET A 1 -21.35 -7.46 31.04
C MET A 1 -21.99 -6.40 30.15
N LYS A 2 -22.27 -5.18 30.66
CA LYS A 2 -22.86 -4.10 29.85
C LYS A 2 -21.72 -3.30 29.22
N TYR A 3 -21.57 -3.36 27.90
CA TYR A 3 -20.61 -2.54 27.16
C TYR A 3 -21.04 -1.07 27.22
N ARG A 4 -20.71 -0.37 28.31
CA ARG A 4 -21.17 1.02 28.57
C ARG A 4 -20.66 2.07 27.57
N HIS A 5 -19.77 1.70 26.65
CA HIS A 5 -19.15 2.62 25.69
C HIS A 5 -19.08 2.11 24.24
N ALA A 6 -19.62 0.93 23.92
CA ALA A 6 -19.60 0.40 22.56
C ALA A 6 -21.02 0.42 21.98
N ALA A 7 -21.24 1.26 20.98
CA ALA A 7 -22.43 1.21 20.16
C ALA A 7 -22.16 0.32 18.94
N ALA A 8 -23.14 -0.48 18.55
CA ALA A 8 -23.08 -1.17 17.27
C ALA A 8 -23.12 -0.12 16.15
N GLN A 9 -22.18 -0.21 15.22
CA GLN A 9 -22.14 0.63 14.04
C GLN A 9 -22.27 -0.28 12.81
N PRO A 10 -23.36 -0.20 12.04
CA PRO A 10 -23.45 -0.88 10.77
C PRO A 10 -22.41 -0.31 9.80
N LEU A 11 -21.85 -1.16 8.95
CA LEU A 11 -20.96 -0.72 7.88
C LEU A 11 -21.79 -0.33 6.65
N GLU A 12 -21.47 0.81 6.05
CA GLU A 12 -22.12 1.33 4.85
C GLU A 12 -21.13 1.26 3.68
N ASN A 13 -21.31 0.23 2.84
CA ASN A 13 -20.49 -0.03 1.65
C ASN A 13 -18.97 0.05 1.90
N PRO A 14 -18.42 -0.80 2.80
CA PRO A 14 -16.99 -0.82 3.04
C PRO A 14 -16.24 -1.32 1.80
N GLU A 15 -15.09 -0.73 1.52
CA GLU A 15 -14.21 -1.13 0.42
C GLU A 15 -12.77 -1.32 0.88
N VAL A 16 -12.01 -2.03 0.06
CA VAL A 16 -10.58 -2.25 0.29
C VAL A 16 -9.78 -1.13 -0.38
N VAL A 17 -8.91 -0.48 0.39
CA VAL A 17 -8.02 0.60 -0.05
C VAL A 17 -6.57 0.28 0.27
N ILE A 18 -5.59 0.99 -0.31
CA ILE A 18 -4.17 0.62 -0.23
C ILE A 18 -3.26 1.81 0.11
N ASN A 19 -2.29 1.60 0.99
CA ASN A 19 -1.07 2.42 1.03
C ASN A 19 0.08 1.65 0.37
N LEU A 20 0.83 2.33 -0.48
CA LEU A 20 2.02 1.82 -1.15
C LEU A 20 3.24 2.67 -0.78
N TRP A 21 4.39 2.02 -0.64
CA TRP A 21 5.65 2.69 -0.35
C TRP A 21 6.74 2.20 -1.29
N ALA A 22 7.57 3.13 -1.76
CA ALA A 22 8.81 2.84 -2.46
C ALA A 22 9.95 3.42 -1.64
N TYR A 23 10.95 2.60 -1.34
CA TYR A 23 12.09 3.05 -0.55
C TYR A 23 13.20 3.47 -1.49
N SER A 24 13.60 4.72 -1.39
CA SER A 24 14.61 5.34 -2.23
C SER A 24 15.87 5.62 -1.41
N GLY A 25 17.03 5.27 -1.94
CA GLY A 25 18.28 5.85 -1.48
C GLY A 25 18.37 7.35 -1.80
N GLU A 26 19.38 8.00 -1.27
CA GLU A 26 19.66 9.43 -1.51
C GLU A 26 19.97 9.75 -2.98
N ASP A 27 20.42 8.74 -3.73
CA ASP A 27 20.67 8.78 -5.17
C ASP A 27 19.40 8.64 -6.04
N GLY A 28 18.23 8.40 -5.41
CA GLY A 28 16.96 8.18 -6.10
C GLY A 28 16.70 6.71 -6.48
N THR A 29 17.60 5.78 -6.16
CA THR A 29 17.45 4.36 -6.50
C THR A 29 16.48 3.65 -5.56
N ILE A 30 15.51 2.95 -6.13
CA ILE A 30 14.52 2.15 -5.42
C ILE A 30 14.78 0.67 -5.65
N LEU A 31 14.95 -0.08 -4.55
CA LEU A 31 15.19 -1.52 -4.57
C LEU A 31 14.08 -2.33 -3.88
N ARG A 32 13.30 -1.66 -3.03
CA ARG A 32 12.27 -2.29 -2.20
C ARG A 32 10.98 -1.49 -2.23
N LEU A 33 9.88 -2.21 -2.30
CA LEU A 33 8.51 -1.73 -2.28
C LEU A 33 7.81 -2.33 -1.05
N ALA A 34 6.79 -1.65 -0.55
CA ALA A 34 5.89 -2.21 0.45
C ALA A 34 4.47 -1.77 0.17
N GLY A 35 3.51 -2.48 0.74
CA GLY A 35 2.12 -2.08 0.68
C GLY A 35 1.29 -2.71 1.77
N LYS A 36 0.17 -2.07 2.07
CA LYS A 36 -0.77 -2.50 3.11
C LYS A 36 -2.19 -2.17 2.70
N THR A 37 -3.07 -3.15 2.84
CA THR A 37 -4.50 -3.01 2.58
C THR A 37 -5.26 -2.65 3.85
N TYR A 38 -6.32 -1.88 3.68
CA TYR A 38 -7.25 -1.51 4.75
C TYR A 38 -8.67 -1.68 4.24
N VAL A 39 -9.61 -1.91 5.15
CA VAL A 39 -11.03 -1.83 4.86
C VAL A 39 -11.55 -0.52 5.45
N MET A 40 -12.11 0.34 4.62
CA MET A 40 -12.60 1.66 5.02
C MET A 40 -14.01 1.91 4.47
N GLN A 41 -14.72 2.85 5.10
CA GLN A 41 -16.02 3.36 4.65
C GLN A 41 -16.04 4.89 4.78
N GLY A 42 -16.99 5.52 4.11
CA GLY A 42 -17.07 6.97 3.98
C GLY A 42 -16.69 7.44 2.57
N THR A 43 -16.57 8.74 2.41
CA THR A 43 -16.24 9.37 1.12
C THR A 43 -14.79 9.12 0.73
N ASP A 44 -14.49 9.22 -0.57
CA ASP A 44 -13.12 9.10 -1.09
C ASP A 44 -12.18 10.12 -0.45
N ALA A 45 -12.67 11.33 -0.17
CA ALA A 45 -11.90 12.36 0.52
C ALA A 45 -11.50 11.94 1.94
N GLU A 46 -12.42 11.35 2.71
CA GLU A 46 -12.14 10.85 4.06
C GLU A 46 -11.19 9.66 4.06
N LYS A 47 -11.39 8.70 3.15
CA LYS A 47 -10.52 7.54 2.97
C LYS A 47 -9.09 7.98 2.60
N LEU A 48 -8.95 8.88 1.63
CA LEU A 48 -7.65 9.43 1.22
C LEU A 48 -6.97 10.24 2.33
N ALA A 49 -7.73 11.04 3.09
CA ALA A 49 -7.18 11.77 4.23
C ALA A 49 -6.63 10.81 5.30
N LEU A 50 -7.33 9.71 5.59
CA LEU A 50 -6.85 8.70 6.52
C LEU A 50 -5.63 7.95 5.97
N LEU A 51 -5.64 7.55 4.69
CA LEU A 51 -4.51 6.91 4.05
C LEU A 51 -3.24 7.76 4.16
N ARG A 52 -3.32 9.07 3.88
CA ARG A 52 -2.18 10.01 4.00
C ARG A 52 -1.61 10.03 5.41
N ARG A 53 -2.46 10.06 6.44
CA ARG A 53 -2.02 10.01 7.84
C ARG A 53 -1.33 8.70 8.18
N LEU A 54 -1.86 7.57 7.70
CA LEU A 54 -1.26 6.25 7.94
C LEU A 54 0.05 6.06 7.18
N ALA A 55 0.19 6.64 5.98
CA ALA A 55 1.39 6.51 5.15
C ALA A 55 2.67 7.02 5.85
N ALA A 56 2.53 7.95 6.80
CA ALA A 56 3.63 8.47 7.59
C ALA A 56 4.26 7.46 8.57
N THR A 57 3.60 6.33 8.87
CA THR A 57 4.09 5.40 9.91
C THR A 57 3.90 3.93 9.57
N ASP A 58 2.82 3.58 8.86
CA ASP A 58 2.46 2.18 8.65
C ASP A 58 3.46 1.39 7.79
N PHE A 59 4.33 2.08 7.05
CA PHE A 59 5.44 1.46 6.30
C PHE A 59 6.34 0.62 7.21
N LEU A 60 6.47 0.97 8.48
CA LEU A 60 7.25 0.23 9.49
C LEU A 60 6.65 -1.15 9.79
N SER A 61 5.37 -1.36 9.50
CA SER A 61 4.64 -2.62 9.69
C SER A 61 4.32 -3.34 8.39
N ALA A 62 4.62 -2.73 7.25
CA ALA A 62 4.31 -3.28 5.93
C ALA A 62 5.42 -4.24 5.49
N SER A 63 5.03 -5.40 4.95
CA SER A 63 5.99 -6.36 4.42
C SER A 63 6.68 -5.83 3.17
N TRP A 64 7.99 -6.05 3.07
CA TRP A 64 8.79 -5.62 1.92
C TRP A 64 8.75 -6.63 0.78
N HIS A 65 8.82 -6.09 -0.43
CA HIS A 65 8.90 -6.81 -1.68
C HIS A 65 9.99 -6.20 -2.55
N LYS A 66 10.71 -7.04 -3.28
CA LYS A 66 11.69 -6.57 -4.27
C LYS A 66 10.97 -5.87 -5.42
N VAL A 67 11.63 -4.87 -6.00
CA VAL A 67 11.22 -4.32 -7.30
C VAL A 67 11.22 -5.45 -8.35
N PRO A 68 10.22 -5.50 -9.26
CA PRO A 68 10.16 -6.54 -10.28
C PRO A 68 11.42 -6.58 -11.15
N ALA A 69 11.92 -7.79 -11.46
CA ALA A 69 13.21 -7.99 -12.11
C ALA A 69 13.30 -7.47 -13.56
N ASN A 70 12.16 -7.16 -14.18
CA ASN A 70 12.06 -6.54 -15.50
C ASN A 70 12.30 -5.01 -15.49
N PHE A 71 12.44 -4.40 -14.31
CA PHE A 71 12.89 -3.02 -14.18
C PHE A 71 14.40 -2.96 -14.17
N THR A 72 14.94 -2.02 -14.95
CA THR A 72 16.36 -1.78 -15.07
C THR A 72 16.61 -0.28 -15.06
N ILE A 73 17.62 0.16 -14.31
CA ILE A 73 18.13 1.53 -14.34
C ILE A 73 19.61 1.55 -14.71
N GLN A 74 20.08 2.68 -15.24
CA GLN A 74 21.50 2.97 -15.38
C GLN A 74 21.94 3.82 -14.18
N HIS A 75 22.68 3.22 -13.26
CA HIS A 75 23.24 3.88 -12.08
C HIS A 75 24.63 4.43 -12.40
N THR A 76 24.95 5.61 -11.86
CA THR A 76 26.22 6.32 -12.09
C THR A 76 27.44 5.49 -11.68
N ASP A 77 27.41 4.89 -10.48
CA ASP A 77 28.53 4.13 -9.92
C ASP A 77 28.52 2.62 -10.23
N PHE A 78 27.33 2.01 -10.31
CA PHE A 78 27.18 0.56 -10.46
C PHE A 78 26.80 0.10 -11.88
N GLY A 79 26.56 1.04 -12.80
CA GLY A 79 26.13 0.71 -14.16
C GLY A 79 24.70 0.17 -14.22
N GLU A 80 24.46 -0.83 -15.06
CA GLU A 80 23.11 -1.41 -15.21
C GLU A 80 22.68 -2.17 -13.95
N MET A 81 21.58 -1.74 -13.32
CA MET A 81 20.99 -2.39 -12.16
C MET A 81 19.62 -2.97 -12.51
N LYS A 82 19.47 -4.30 -12.39
CA LYS A 82 18.21 -5.03 -12.56
C LYS A 82 17.44 -5.15 -11.26
N GLY A 83 16.12 -5.18 -11.33
CA GLY A 83 15.26 -5.16 -10.15
C GLY A 83 15.42 -3.86 -9.36
N ALA A 84 15.59 -2.75 -10.08
CA ALA A 84 15.75 -1.42 -9.53
C ALA A 84 14.90 -0.43 -10.33
N ALA A 85 14.35 0.57 -9.64
CA ALA A 85 13.56 1.66 -10.20
C ALA A 85 14.17 3.00 -9.78
N HIS A 86 13.77 4.10 -10.40
CA HIS A 86 14.23 5.44 -10.02
C HIS A 86 13.04 6.29 -9.55
N ALA A 87 13.21 7.03 -8.46
CA ALA A 87 12.15 7.78 -7.80
C ALA A 87 11.47 8.82 -8.70
N SER A 88 12.19 9.39 -9.68
CA SER A 88 11.62 10.33 -10.65
C SER A 88 10.49 9.75 -11.49
N MET A 89 10.48 8.43 -11.69
CA MET A 89 9.54 7.73 -12.57
C MET A 89 8.24 7.33 -11.86
N ILE A 90 8.17 7.43 -10.52
CA ILE A 90 7.01 7.00 -9.74
C ILE A 90 5.73 7.73 -10.14
N ASN A 91 5.82 9.00 -10.52
CA ASN A 91 4.66 9.81 -10.89
C ASN A 91 4.19 9.58 -12.33
N GLU A 92 4.91 8.79 -13.12
CA GLU A 92 4.47 8.40 -14.46
C GLU A 92 3.45 7.27 -14.35
N GLN A 93 2.19 7.52 -14.76
CA GLN A 93 1.07 6.60 -14.55
C GLN A 93 1.36 5.15 -14.99
N HIS A 94 1.83 4.95 -16.23
CA HIS A 94 2.15 3.60 -16.72
C HIS A 94 3.39 2.97 -16.07
N TYR A 95 4.26 3.76 -15.47
CA TYR A 95 5.39 3.25 -14.71
C TYR A 95 4.94 2.76 -13.35
N HIS A 96 4.09 3.55 -12.68
CA HIS A 96 3.49 3.23 -11.39
C HIS A 96 2.73 1.90 -11.42
N GLU A 97 1.82 1.74 -12.39
CA GLU A 97 1.03 0.51 -12.57
C GLU A 97 1.92 -0.72 -12.76
N ARG A 98 3.00 -0.61 -13.53
CA ARG A 98 3.95 -1.73 -13.75
C ARG A 98 4.82 -2.00 -12.53
N LEU A 99 5.20 -0.97 -11.78
CA LEU A 99 6.09 -1.10 -10.62
C LEU A 99 5.36 -1.76 -9.46
N PHE A 100 4.15 -1.29 -9.17
CA PHE A 100 3.35 -1.75 -8.04
C PHE A 100 2.38 -2.87 -8.41
N GLY A 101 2.05 -3.10 -9.68
CA GLY A 101 1.08 -4.11 -10.11
C GLY A 101 1.29 -5.49 -9.49
N PRO A 102 2.50 -6.10 -9.58
CA PRO A 102 2.77 -7.40 -8.96
C PRO A 102 2.63 -7.40 -7.43
N LEU A 103 2.84 -6.26 -6.77
CA LEU A 103 2.61 -6.11 -5.33
C LEU A 103 1.11 -5.99 -5.03
N ILE A 104 0.38 -5.18 -5.78
CA ILE A 104 -1.07 -5.01 -5.65
C ILE A 104 -1.80 -6.35 -5.84
N GLU A 105 -1.40 -7.16 -6.81
CA GLU A 105 -1.93 -8.53 -7.01
C GLU A 105 -1.72 -9.41 -5.78
N LYS A 106 -0.52 -9.39 -5.19
CA LYS A 106 -0.23 -10.12 -3.95
C LYS A 106 -1.07 -9.63 -2.77
N LEU A 107 -1.24 -8.32 -2.65
CA LEU A 107 -2.08 -7.71 -1.62
C LEU A 107 -3.53 -8.15 -1.77
N ALA A 108 -4.07 -8.15 -2.99
CA ALA A 108 -5.43 -8.64 -3.27
C ALA A 108 -5.61 -10.11 -2.86
N GLN A 109 -4.61 -10.96 -3.16
CA GLN A 109 -4.62 -12.37 -2.75
C GLN A 109 -4.52 -12.58 -1.24
N SER A 110 -3.94 -11.62 -0.52
CA SER A 110 -3.77 -11.68 0.94
C SER A 110 -5.02 -11.28 1.74
N ILE A 111 -6.06 -10.74 1.09
CA ILE A 111 -7.29 -10.34 1.77
C ILE A 111 -7.96 -11.59 2.37
N PRO A 112 -8.17 -11.65 3.69
CA PRO A 112 -8.64 -12.86 4.35
C PRO A 112 -10.11 -13.15 4.05
N GLU A 113 -10.44 -14.44 4.00
CA GLU A 113 -11.82 -14.89 4.08
C GLU A 113 -12.40 -14.54 5.45
N GLN A 114 -13.66 -14.12 5.45
CA GLN A 114 -14.48 -13.81 6.63
C GLN A 114 -15.71 -14.71 6.63
N ALA A 115 -16.38 -14.79 7.78
CA ALA A 115 -17.62 -15.54 7.93
C ALA A 115 -18.70 -14.68 8.58
N ARG A 116 -19.95 -14.89 8.16
CA ARG A 116 -21.14 -14.28 8.76
C ARG A 116 -22.24 -15.32 8.90
N SER A 117 -23.12 -15.13 9.88
CA SER A 117 -24.34 -15.93 10.00
C SER A 117 -25.48 -15.24 9.27
N VAL A 118 -26.11 -15.92 8.32
CA VAL A 118 -27.29 -15.45 7.58
C VAL A 118 -28.36 -16.53 7.71
N ASN A 119 -29.52 -16.18 8.28
CA ASN A 119 -30.63 -17.11 8.52
C ASN A 119 -30.24 -18.38 9.31
N GLY A 120 -29.26 -18.27 10.21
CA GLY A 120 -28.79 -19.40 11.04
C GLY A 120 -27.70 -20.26 10.42
N GLU A 121 -27.26 -19.95 9.19
CA GLU A 121 -26.18 -20.65 8.50
C GLU A 121 -24.93 -19.79 8.36
N TYR A 122 -23.75 -20.39 8.53
CA TYR A 122 -22.49 -19.71 8.29
C TYR A 122 -22.20 -19.61 6.79
N GLN A 123 -22.01 -18.38 6.32
CA GLN A 123 -21.60 -18.07 4.96
C GLN A 123 -20.21 -17.43 5.00
N LYS A 124 -19.33 -17.96 4.15
CA LYS A 124 -18.00 -17.38 3.91
C LYS A 124 -18.13 -16.27 2.88
N PHE A 125 -17.34 -15.21 3.05
CA PHE A 125 -17.19 -14.16 2.06
C PHE A 125 -15.78 -13.57 2.14
N ARG A 126 -15.36 -12.86 1.09
CA ARG A 126 -14.11 -12.13 1.05
C ARG A 126 -14.38 -10.78 0.40
N LEU A 127 -13.76 -9.72 0.91
CA LEU A 127 -13.77 -8.44 0.22
C LEU A 127 -12.78 -8.50 -0.94
N GLU A 128 -13.17 -7.96 -2.08
CA GLU A 128 -12.30 -7.86 -3.25
C GLU A 128 -11.64 -6.50 -3.28
N LEU A 129 -10.41 -6.46 -3.80
CA LEU A 129 -9.79 -5.20 -4.15
C LEU A 129 -10.47 -4.65 -5.41
N PRO A 130 -10.97 -3.40 -5.42
CA PRO A 130 -11.57 -2.81 -6.62
C PRO A 130 -10.59 -2.77 -7.80
N GLU A 131 -11.10 -2.74 -9.04
CA GLU A 131 -10.28 -2.64 -10.26
C GLU A 131 -9.42 -1.36 -10.26
N ALA A 132 -9.99 -0.25 -9.80
CA ALA A 132 -9.29 1.01 -9.56
C ALA A 132 -9.34 1.34 -8.06
N PRO A 133 -8.49 0.71 -7.22
CA PRO A 133 -8.55 0.90 -5.79
C PRO A 133 -8.09 2.30 -5.42
N LEU A 134 -8.74 2.93 -4.44
CA LEU A 134 -8.18 4.12 -3.82
C LEU A 134 -6.83 3.76 -3.19
N CYS A 135 -5.79 4.42 -3.66
CA CYS A 135 -4.45 4.23 -3.15
C CYS A 135 -3.66 5.53 -3.14
N ILE A 136 -2.67 5.58 -2.26
CA ILE A 136 -1.61 6.59 -2.32
C ILE A 136 -0.26 5.89 -2.34
N SER A 137 0.72 6.56 -2.92
CA SER A 137 2.10 6.09 -2.97
C SER A 137 3.00 7.12 -2.31
N THR A 138 3.87 6.64 -1.43
CA THR A 138 4.78 7.48 -0.66
C THR A 138 6.20 6.99 -0.85
N ILE A 139 7.10 7.91 -1.20
CA ILE A 139 8.52 7.62 -1.19
C ILE A 139 9.00 7.64 0.27
N VAL A 140 9.70 6.60 0.69
CA VAL A 140 10.41 6.57 1.97
C VAL A 140 11.89 6.75 1.66
N MET A 141 12.46 7.89 2.03
CA MET A 141 13.89 8.12 1.91
C MET A 141 14.62 7.25 2.94
N GLU A 142 15.58 6.46 2.47
CA GLU A 142 16.49 5.68 3.28
C GLU A 142 17.87 6.35 3.24
N TYR A 143 18.25 6.90 4.38
CA TYR A 143 19.54 7.57 4.56
C TYR A 143 20.62 6.57 4.98
N GLU A 144 21.88 6.90 4.73
CA GLU A 144 23.02 6.05 5.11
C GLU A 144 23.10 5.72 6.61
N ASP A 145 22.54 6.58 7.47
CA ASP A 145 22.49 6.37 8.92
C ASP A 145 21.36 5.40 9.37
N GLY A 146 20.59 4.86 8.42
CA GLY A 146 19.46 3.97 8.66
C GLY A 146 18.14 4.68 8.96
N THR A 147 18.11 6.01 8.93
CA THR A 147 16.87 6.79 9.07
C THR A 147 15.94 6.51 7.91
N LEU A 148 14.65 6.32 8.22
CA LEU A 148 13.58 6.18 7.23
C LEU A 148 12.64 7.39 7.32
N ALA A 149 12.63 8.24 6.30
CA ALA A 149 11.78 9.43 6.25
C ALA A 149 10.72 9.32 5.15
N PRO A 150 9.43 9.17 5.50
CA PRO A 150 8.36 9.15 4.51
C PRO A 150 8.10 10.57 3.99
N MET A 151 8.14 10.73 2.67
CA MET A 151 7.85 11.96 1.96
C MET A 151 6.34 12.13 1.79
N VAL A 152 5.68 12.52 2.88
CA VAL A 152 4.23 12.77 2.91
C VAL A 152 3.94 14.25 2.65
N SER A 153 2.96 14.54 1.79
CA SER A 153 2.38 15.88 1.68
C SER A 153 1.33 16.09 2.78
N ALA A 154 1.36 17.28 3.39
CA ALA A 154 0.37 17.72 4.36
C ALA A 154 -1.00 17.97 3.71
#